data_AF-A0A2P4UPH5-F1
#
_entry.id   AF-A0A2P4UPH5-F1
#
_cell.length_a   1.000
_cell.length_b   1.000
_cell.length_c   1.000
_cell.angle_alpha   90.00
_cell.angle_beta   90.00
_cell.angle_gamma   90.00
#
_symmetry.space_group_name_H-M   'P 1'
#
loop_
_entity.id
_entity.type
_entity.pdbx_description
1 polymer ?
#
loop_
_entity_poly.entity_id
_entity_poly.type
_entity_poly.pdbx_seq_one_letter_code
_entity_poly.pdbx_strand_id
1 'polypeptide(L)'
;MEAILLVGGRGTRLRPLTISTPKPLLPTAGVAFLAHQLARASALGVTRIVFATSYRAEMFEAAFGTSAYGVELCYVSERQPLGTGGAIRNASTALESGPDDPVLILNGDILSGHDVKAQAALHTAAEADVTLHLTEVEDPRRFGVVPTDASGRVTAFLEKTARPATNQVNAGCYVFRRSAIDTIEEGEVVSVERETFPSLIASGATVMGYVESAYWLDVGTPEAFVQGSRDLVLGKLSSPAMPGDPGQRLVLDRAVVARGAVVRGGTTVGRGAVIEAGATVIGSVLLDDAFVAEGATVRDSVLSRGARVGPGATLDGVILGDAAVVGPGNELRDGLRLWPGIELPATAVRFSTDA
;
A
#
# COMPACT_ATOMS: atom_id res chain seq x y z
N MET A 1 21.04 8.48 -4.15
CA MET A 1 20.52 7.13 -4.44
C MET A 1 19.25 7.30 -5.26
N GLU A 2 19.08 6.51 -6.32
CA GLU A 2 17.86 6.49 -7.12
C GLU A 2 16.98 5.30 -6.73
N ALA A 3 15.70 5.35 -7.09
CA ALA A 3 14.79 4.25 -6.84
C ALA A 3 13.91 3.91 -8.05
N ILE A 4 13.47 2.65 -8.11
CA ILE A 4 12.38 2.19 -8.95
C ILE A 4 11.20 1.82 -8.05
N LEU A 5 10.01 2.33 -8.36
CA LEU A 5 8.79 2.04 -7.64
C LEU A 5 7.85 1.23 -8.54
N LEU A 6 7.56 -0.02 -8.15
CA LEU A 6 6.74 -0.94 -8.93
C LEU A 6 5.26 -0.67 -8.71
N VAL A 7 4.58 -0.19 -9.77
CA VAL A 7 3.18 0.29 -9.73
C VAL A 7 2.36 -0.29 -10.88
N GLY A 8 2.21 -1.62 -10.90
CA GLY A 8 1.49 -2.34 -11.97
C GLY A 8 0.24 -3.12 -11.53
N GLY A 9 -0.06 -3.17 -10.23
CA GLY A 9 -1.14 -4.00 -9.71
C GLY A 9 -2.54 -3.46 -10.03
N ARG A 10 -3.41 -4.27 -10.64
CA ARG A 10 -4.84 -3.93 -10.89
C ARG A 10 -5.69 -3.80 -9.63
N GLY A 11 -5.16 -4.17 -8.46
CA GLY A 11 -5.82 -3.99 -7.16
C GLY A 11 -7.19 -4.67 -7.04
N THR A 12 -7.46 -5.76 -7.77
CA THR A 12 -8.81 -6.35 -7.90
C THR A 12 -9.43 -6.77 -6.58
N ARG A 13 -8.61 -7.21 -5.61
CA ARG A 13 -9.04 -7.58 -4.25
C ARG A 13 -9.62 -6.42 -3.45
N LEU A 14 -9.29 -5.18 -3.81
CA LEU A 14 -9.79 -3.95 -3.16
C LEU A 14 -11.03 -3.38 -3.84
N ARG A 15 -11.55 -4.01 -4.89
CA ARG A 15 -12.82 -3.57 -5.49
C ARG A 15 -13.94 -3.59 -4.43
N PRO A 16 -14.82 -2.58 -4.41
CA PRO A 16 -15.04 -1.58 -5.45
C PRO A 16 -14.10 -0.35 -5.43
N LEU A 17 -13.22 -0.18 -4.45
CA LEU A 17 -12.36 1.01 -4.34
C LEU A 17 -11.48 1.23 -5.58
N THR A 18 -11.01 0.13 -6.18
CA THR A 18 -10.07 0.15 -7.31
C THR A 18 -10.73 0.18 -8.70
N ILE A 19 -12.02 0.47 -8.78
CA ILE A 19 -12.73 0.60 -10.08
C ILE A 19 -12.33 1.90 -10.76
N SER A 20 -12.44 3.02 -10.04
CA SER A 20 -12.19 4.37 -10.54
C SER A 20 -10.75 4.82 -10.29
N THR A 21 -10.11 4.34 -9.21
CA THR A 21 -8.80 4.79 -8.76
C THR A 21 -7.80 3.63 -8.66
N PRO A 22 -6.60 3.71 -9.26
CA PRO A 22 -5.55 2.72 -9.06
C PRO A 22 -5.22 2.53 -7.58
N LYS A 23 -4.91 1.29 -7.16
CA LYS A 23 -4.56 0.97 -5.76
C LYS A 23 -3.55 1.94 -5.14
N PRO A 24 -2.42 2.28 -5.80
CA PRO A 24 -1.42 3.13 -5.17
C PRO A 24 -1.84 4.62 -5.08
N LEU A 25 -2.95 5.00 -5.73
CA LEU A 25 -3.56 6.33 -5.63
C LEU A 25 -4.76 6.36 -4.68
N LEU A 26 -5.13 5.24 -4.05
CA LEU A 26 -6.21 5.24 -3.06
C LEU A 26 -5.83 6.12 -1.87
N PRO A 27 -6.74 7.03 -1.43
CA PRO A 27 -6.46 7.87 -0.28
C PRO A 27 -6.30 7.04 0.99
N THR A 28 -5.12 7.08 1.59
CA THR A 28 -4.75 6.42 2.84
C THR A 28 -4.35 7.53 3.80
N ALA A 29 -4.99 7.63 4.96
CA ALA A 29 -4.78 8.75 5.90
C ALA A 29 -4.77 10.15 5.25
N GLY A 30 -5.68 10.37 4.30
CA GLY A 30 -5.96 11.68 3.69
C GLY A 30 -5.10 12.09 2.48
N VAL A 31 -4.12 11.28 2.09
CA VAL A 31 -3.30 11.48 0.89
C VAL A 31 -3.21 10.19 0.07
N ALA A 32 -2.77 10.25 -1.18
CA ALA A 32 -2.58 9.04 -1.98
C ALA A 32 -1.62 8.06 -1.28
N PHE A 33 -1.89 6.75 -1.33
CA PHE A 33 -1.04 5.74 -0.69
C PHE A 33 0.46 5.92 -1.00
N LEU A 34 0.81 6.15 -2.27
CA LEU A 34 2.21 6.38 -2.66
C LEU A 34 2.84 7.64 -2.05
N ALA A 35 2.07 8.65 -1.67
CA ALA A 35 2.61 9.84 -1.01
C ALA A 35 3.43 9.46 0.23
N HIS A 36 2.97 8.46 1.00
CA HIS A 36 3.70 7.97 2.16
C HIS A 36 5.04 7.34 1.79
N GLN A 37 5.12 6.60 0.68
CA GLN A 37 6.37 6.01 0.19
C GLN A 37 7.31 7.08 -0.38
N LEU A 38 6.79 8.03 -1.17
CA LEU A 38 7.58 9.12 -1.76
C LEU A 38 8.19 10.00 -0.67
N ALA A 39 7.39 10.45 0.29
CA ALA A 39 7.87 11.30 1.38
C ALA A 39 8.89 10.58 2.27
N ARG A 40 8.71 9.27 2.50
CA ARG A 40 9.67 8.45 3.23
C ARG A 40 10.98 8.28 2.45
N ALA A 41 10.92 7.93 1.17
CA ALA A 41 12.09 7.78 0.31
C ALA A 41 12.90 9.09 0.24
N SER A 42 12.21 10.22 0.10
CA SER A 42 12.81 11.56 0.16
C SER A 42 13.57 11.80 1.47
N ALA A 43 12.94 11.52 2.62
CA ALA A 43 13.57 11.66 3.93
C ALA A 43 14.79 10.74 4.12
N LEU A 44 14.91 9.69 3.32
CA LEU A 44 16.03 8.76 3.32
C LEU A 44 17.15 9.15 2.32
N GLY A 45 16.98 10.24 1.57
CA GLY A 45 17.98 10.75 0.63
C GLY A 45 17.84 10.20 -0.79
N VAL A 46 16.70 9.59 -1.12
CA VAL A 46 16.36 9.30 -2.53
C VAL A 46 16.06 10.62 -3.22
N THR A 47 16.67 10.85 -4.39
CA THR A 47 16.52 12.11 -5.14
C THR A 47 15.64 11.96 -6.37
N ARG A 48 15.61 10.75 -6.97
CA ARG A 48 14.85 10.42 -8.17
C ARG A 48 14.17 9.08 -8.02
N ILE A 49 12.92 8.98 -8.46
CA ILE A 49 12.14 7.76 -8.47
C ILE A 49 11.55 7.51 -9.85
N VAL A 50 11.85 6.36 -10.43
CA VAL A 50 11.25 5.87 -11.67
C VAL A 50 10.06 4.99 -11.34
N PHE A 51 8.86 5.41 -11.75
CA PHE A 51 7.64 4.64 -11.62
C PHE A 51 7.58 3.62 -12.76
N ALA A 52 7.60 2.33 -12.41
CA ALA A 52 7.36 1.24 -13.36
C ALA A 52 5.84 1.00 -13.44
N THR A 53 5.19 1.67 -14.38
CA THR A 53 3.73 1.64 -14.57
C THR A 53 3.32 0.68 -15.67
N SER A 54 2.13 0.10 -15.56
CA SER A 54 1.53 -0.73 -16.63
C SER A 54 0.07 -0.41 -16.92
N TYR A 55 -0.60 0.24 -15.96
CA TYR A 55 -2.01 0.58 -16.01
C TYR A 55 -2.22 2.03 -15.59
N ARG A 56 -2.87 2.82 -16.46
CA ARG A 56 -3.25 4.22 -16.21
C ARG A 56 -2.11 5.11 -15.71
N ALA A 57 -0.98 5.07 -16.42
CA ALA A 57 0.20 5.87 -16.10
C ALA A 57 -0.13 7.37 -16.00
N GLU A 58 -1.04 7.86 -16.84
CA GLU A 58 -1.52 9.23 -16.87
C GLU A 58 -2.15 9.70 -15.55
N MET A 59 -2.72 8.78 -14.76
CA MET A 59 -3.28 9.12 -13.45
C MET A 59 -2.20 9.41 -12.41
N PHE A 60 -1.02 8.77 -12.51
CA PHE A 60 0.09 9.02 -11.61
C PHE A 60 0.75 10.36 -11.93
N GLU A 61 1.00 10.63 -13.21
CA GLU A 61 1.54 11.92 -13.65
C GLU A 61 0.57 13.06 -13.31
N ALA A 62 -0.75 12.89 -13.48
CA ALA A 62 -1.73 13.88 -13.05
C ALA A 62 -1.75 14.09 -11.53
N ALA A 63 -1.45 13.06 -10.73
CA ALA A 63 -1.47 13.13 -9.28
C ALA A 63 -0.20 13.74 -8.68
N PHE A 64 0.97 13.49 -9.27
CA PHE A 64 2.26 13.86 -8.69
C PHE A 64 3.14 14.75 -9.58
N GLY A 65 2.81 14.93 -10.86
CA GLY A 65 3.63 15.69 -11.81
C GLY A 65 5.03 15.09 -11.99
N THR A 66 6.01 15.92 -12.36
CA THR A 66 7.42 15.49 -12.53
C THR A 66 8.24 15.59 -11.25
N SER A 67 7.66 16.11 -10.15
CA SER A 67 8.28 16.13 -8.84
C SER A 67 7.22 16.24 -7.75
N ALA A 68 7.34 15.43 -6.71
CA ALA A 68 6.50 15.49 -5.52
C ALA A 68 7.30 15.09 -4.29
N TYR A 69 6.93 15.63 -3.11
CA TYR A 69 7.54 15.29 -1.82
C TYR A 69 9.08 15.39 -1.78
N GLY A 70 9.68 16.28 -2.59
CA GLY A 70 11.13 16.50 -2.64
C GLY A 70 11.91 15.50 -3.50
N VAL A 71 11.24 14.66 -4.29
CA VAL A 71 11.88 13.76 -5.27
C VAL A 71 11.51 14.14 -6.70
N GLU A 72 12.42 13.92 -7.63
CA GLU A 72 12.14 13.90 -9.06
C GLU A 72 11.42 12.60 -9.43
N LEU A 73 10.43 12.70 -10.31
CA LEU A 73 9.60 11.59 -10.75
C LEU A 73 9.71 11.39 -12.26
N CYS A 74 9.99 10.15 -12.64
CA CYS A 74 9.97 9.69 -14.03
C CYS A 74 8.97 8.54 -14.17
N TYR A 75 8.28 8.46 -15.30
CA TYR A 75 7.24 7.44 -15.55
C TYR A 75 7.65 6.58 -16.73
N VAL A 76 7.86 5.29 -16.48
CA VAL A 76 8.18 4.32 -17.53
C VAL A 76 7.04 3.33 -17.61
N SER A 77 6.30 3.39 -18.72
CA SER A 77 5.16 2.52 -18.97
C SER A 77 5.54 1.31 -19.80
N GLU A 78 5.18 0.11 -19.33
CA GLU A 78 5.25 -1.09 -20.15
C GLU A 78 4.04 -1.20 -21.09
N ARG A 79 4.27 -1.62 -22.34
CA ARG A 79 3.19 -1.83 -23.34
C ARG A 79 2.39 -3.10 -23.07
N GLN A 80 3.04 -4.08 -22.44
CA GLN A 80 2.48 -5.35 -22.01
C GLN A 80 3.05 -5.69 -20.62
N PRO A 81 2.36 -6.48 -19.79
CA PRO A 81 2.89 -6.84 -18.47
C PRO A 81 4.18 -7.66 -18.56
N LEU A 82 5.31 -7.11 -18.10
CA LEU A 82 6.64 -7.75 -18.13
C LEU A 82 7.01 -8.48 -16.82
N GLY A 83 6.08 -8.59 -15.87
CA GLY A 83 6.37 -9.13 -14.55
C GLY A 83 7.22 -8.16 -13.70
N THR A 84 7.54 -8.56 -12.47
CA THR A 84 8.26 -7.70 -11.51
C THR A 84 9.71 -7.44 -11.95
N GLY A 85 10.42 -8.46 -12.41
CA GLY A 85 11.80 -8.35 -12.89
C GLY A 85 11.86 -7.57 -14.20
N GLY A 86 11.00 -7.88 -15.17
CA GLY A 86 10.95 -7.17 -16.44
C GLY A 86 10.55 -5.69 -16.28
N ALA A 87 9.66 -5.38 -15.34
CA ALA A 87 9.32 -3.99 -15.00
C ALA A 87 10.51 -3.23 -14.38
N ILE A 88 11.30 -3.86 -13.51
CA ILE A 88 12.55 -3.29 -12.98
C ILE A 88 13.53 -3.01 -14.14
N ARG A 89 13.75 -3.99 -15.01
CA ARG A 89 14.63 -3.86 -16.17
C ARG A 89 14.20 -2.73 -17.11
N ASN A 90 12.90 -2.66 -17.43
CA ASN A 90 12.34 -1.62 -18.28
C ASN A 90 12.51 -0.22 -17.65
N ALA A 91 12.17 -0.07 -16.36
CA ALA A 91 12.33 1.20 -15.63
C ALA A 91 13.80 1.62 -15.48
N SER A 92 14.73 0.67 -15.48
CA SER A 92 16.17 0.94 -15.34
C SER A 92 16.77 1.77 -16.48
N THR A 93 16.06 1.89 -17.61
CA THR A 93 16.44 2.74 -18.75
C THR A 93 16.34 4.24 -18.47
N ALA A 94 15.60 4.64 -17.43
CA ALA A 94 15.41 6.04 -17.02
C ALA A 94 16.23 6.42 -15.77
N LEU A 95 17.04 5.49 -15.25
CA LEU A 95 18.00 5.74 -14.19
C LEU A 95 19.24 6.47 -14.73
N GLU A 96 19.85 7.30 -13.90
CA GLU A 96 21.08 8.04 -14.20
C GLU A 96 22.29 7.47 -13.41
N SER A 97 22.05 6.55 -12.48
CA SER A 97 23.06 5.85 -11.69
C SER A 97 24.03 5.03 -12.54
N GLY A 98 25.31 5.01 -12.15
CA GLY A 98 26.33 4.16 -12.75
C GLY A 98 26.16 2.67 -12.44
N PRO A 99 26.88 1.78 -13.13
CA PRO A 99 26.70 0.32 -13.02
C PRO A 99 26.98 -0.26 -11.62
N ASP A 100 27.77 0.42 -10.79
CA ASP A 100 28.10 -0.03 -9.43
C ASP A 100 27.29 0.67 -8.35
N ASP A 101 26.45 1.65 -8.73
CA ASP A 101 25.65 2.41 -7.78
C ASP A 101 24.47 1.56 -7.24
N PRO A 102 24.07 1.79 -5.98
CA PRO A 102 22.89 1.17 -5.41
C PRO A 102 21.61 1.81 -5.95
N VAL A 103 20.65 0.95 -6.31
CA VAL A 103 19.30 1.31 -6.74
C VAL A 103 18.30 0.70 -5.78
N LEU A 104 17.46 1.53 -5.18
CA LEU A 104 16.38 1.09 -4.30
C LEU A 104 15.19 0.63 -5.13
N ILE A 105 14.64 -0.54 -4.83
CA ILE A 105 13.43 -1.04 -5.49
C ILE A 105 12.33 -1.15 -4.43
N LEU A 106 11.17 -0.56 -4.69
CA LEU A 106 10.04 -0.50 -3.78
C LEU A 106 8.79 -1.12 -4.42
N ASN A 107 8.12 -2.01 -3.70
CA ASN A 107 6.78 -2.44 -4.06
C ASN A 107 5.75 -1.36 -3.71
N GLY A 108 4.93 -0.98 -4.70
CA GLY A 108 3.94 0.09 -4.58
C GLY A 108 2.75 -0.19 -3.65
N ASP A 109 2.81 -1.21 -2.80
CA ASP A 109 1.73 -1.63 -1.91
C ASP A 109 2.11 -2.03 -0.48
N ILE A 110 3.34 -1.73 -0.07
CA ILE A 110 3.81 -2.00 1.29
C ILE A 110 3.87 -0.70 2.10
N LEU A 111 3.28 -0.69 3.29
CA LEU A 111 3.59 0.32 4.32
C LEU A 111 4.74 -0.17 5.18
N SER A 112 5.94 0.27 4.79
CA SER A 112 7.24 0.07 5.45
C SER A 112 7.51 1.01 6.62
N GLY A 113 7.83 0.51 7.81
CA GLY A 113 8.52 1.14 8.93
C GLY A 113 10.04 0.97 8.94
N HIS A 114 10.61 0.16 8.05
CA HIS A 114 12.01 -0.31 8.07
C HIS A 114 13.07 0.77 7.80
N ASP A 115 14.30 0.48 8.23
CA ASP A 115 15.46 1.34 8.03
C ASP A 115 16.18 1.02 6.70
N VAL A 116 15.78 1.74 5.65
CA VAL A 116 16.41 1.66 4.32
C VAL A 116 17.88 2.07 4.36
N LYS A 117 18.30 2.97 5.26
CA LYS A 117 19.71 3.39 5.35
C LYS A 117 20.56 2.26 5.91
N ALA A 118 20.06 1.54 6.92
CA ALA A 118 20.71 0.35 7.44
C ALA A 118 20.79 -0.77 6.38
N GLN A 119 19.71 -1.01 5.63
CA GLN A 119 19.72 -1.95 4.51
C GLN A 119 20.76 -1.58 3.44
N ALA A 120 20.83 -0.30 3.04
CA ALA A 120 21.81 0.18 2.07
C ALA A 120 23.24 0.12 2.61
N ALA A 121 23.45 0.39 3.90
CA ALA A 121 24.77 0.25 4.53
C ALA A 121 25.24 -1.21 4.54
N LEU A 122 24.35 -2.17 4.82
CA LEU A 122 24.65 -3.60 4.69
C LEU A 122 25.00 -3.96 3.24
N HIS A 123 24.22 -3.46 2.29
CA HIS A 123 24.46 -3.69 0.86
C HIS A 123 25.87 -3.27 0.44
N THR A 124 26.27 -2.05 0.81
CA THR A 124 27.61 -1.53 0.53
C THR A 124 28.70 -2.31 1.27
N ALA A 125 28.53 -2.59 2.57
CA ALA A 125 29.53 -3.28 3.37
C ALA A 125 29.80 -4.72 2.91
N ALA A 126 28.77 -5.40 2.40
CA ALA A 126 28.88 -6.76 1.87
C ALA A 126 29.28 -6.80 0.38
N GLU A 127 29.46 -5.65 -0.27
CA GLU A 127 29.60 -5.53 -1.73
C GLU A 127 28.55 -6.36 -2.48
N ALA A 128 27.32 -6.35 -1.96
CA ALA A 128 26.25 -7.23 -2.42
C ALA A 128 25.77 -6.86 -3.83
N ASP A 129 25.37 -7.87 -4.60
CA ASP A 129 24.65 -7.65 -5.85
C ASP A 129 23.20 -7.28 -5.56
N VAL A 130 22.61 -7.88 -4.51
CA VAL A 130 21.26 -7.59 -4.03
C VAL A 130 21.21 -7.71 -2.51
N THR A 131 20.47 -6.81 -1.86
CA THR A 131 20.09 -6.93 -0.45
C THR A 131 18.58 -6.86 -0.30
N LEU A 132 17.98 -7.94 0.16
CA LEU A 132 16.54 -8.09 0.36
C LEU A 132 16.16 -7.61 1.76
N HIS A 133 15.15 -6.75 1.88
CA HIS A 133 14.51 -6.53 3.18
C HIS A 133 13.61 -7.72 3.50
N LEU A 134 13.82 -8.30 4.67
CA LEU A 134 13.10 -9.45 5.18
C LEU A 134 12.43 -9.09 6.51
N THR A 135 11.25 -9.66 6.74
CA THR A 135 10.58 -9.56 8.04
C THR A 135 10.07 -10.94 8.46
N GLU A 136 9.78 -11.11 9.75
CA GLU A 136 9.27 -12.36 10.29
C GLU A 136 7.76 -12.28 10.49
N VAL A 137 7.03 -13.30 10.00
CA VAL A 137 5.57 -13.39 10.14
C VAL A 137 5.16 -14.74 10.72
N GLU A 138 4.05 -14.78 11.43
CA GLU A 138 3.54 -16.03 12.02
C GLU A 138 3.14 -17.06 10.95
N ASP A 139 2.47 -16.61 9.88
CA ASP A 139 2.10 -17.46 8.74
C ASP A 139 2.74 -16.96 7.43
N PRO A 140 3.86 -17.58 7.00
CA PRO A 140 4.60 -17.15 5.82
C PRO A 140 4.07 -17.72 4.50
N ARG A 141 3.07 -18.62 4.51
CA ARG A 141 2.64 -19.40 3.32
C ARG A 141 2.16 -18.53 2.15
N ARG A 142 1.74 -17.29 2.42
CA ARG A 142 1.23 -16.34 1.43
C ARG A 142 2.33 -15.49 0.76
N PHE A 143 3.57 -15.59 1.24
CA PHE A 143 4.69 -14.74 0.84
C PHE A 143 5.84 -15.56 0.23
N GLY A 144 6.84 -14.85 -0.30
CA GLY A 144 8.12 -15.44 -0.66
C GLY A 144 8.96 -15.67 0.60
N VAL A 145 9.39 -16.91 0.82
CA VAL A 145 10.16 -17.33 2.00
C VAL A 145 11.64 -17.30 1.66
N VAL A 146 12.45 -16.70 2.53
CA VAL A 146 13.85 -16.38 2.24
C VAL A 146 14.76 -16.87 3.38
N PRO A 147 15.22 -18.13 3.35
CA PRO A 147 16.19 -18.61 4.33
C PRO A 147 17.57 -17.96 4.14
N THR A 148 18.15 -17.49 5.24
CA THR A 148 19.53 -16.98 5.30
C THR A 148 20.45 -17.91 6.11
N ASP A 149 21.74 -17.89 5.81
CA ASP A 149 22.75 -18.51 6.66
C ASP A 149 23.14 -17.61 7.86
N ALA A 150 24.10 -18.06 8.67
CA ALA A 150 24.55 -17.34 9.87
C ALA A 150 25.25 -16.00 9.58
N SER A 151 25.69 -15.75 8.34
CA SER A 151 26.25 -14.48 7.89
C SER A 151 25.19 -13.51 7.35
N GLY A 152 23.93 -13.96 7.25
CA GLY A 152 22.84 -13.22 6.62
C GLY A 152 22.80 -13.38 5.10
N ARG A 153 23.61 -14.27 4.50
CA ARG A 153 23.55 -14.53 3.06
C ARG A 153 22.32 -15.37 2.73
N VAL A 154 21.60 -14.98 1.68
CA VAL A 154 20.41 -15.69 1.23
C VAL A 154 20.81 -17.01 0.57
N THR A 155 20.19 -18.10 1.03
CA THR A 155 20.47 -19.47 0.54
C THR A 155 19.45 -19.95 -0.48
N ALA A 156 18.23 -19.43 -0.43
CA ALA A 156 17.17 -19.70 -1.40
C ALA A 156 16.12 -18.58 -1.38
N PHE A 157 15.34 -18.48 -2.46
CA PHE A 157 14.12 -17.69 -2.50
C PHE A 157 12.97 -18.60 -2.94
N LEU A 158 11.96 -18.78 -2.10
CA LEU A 158 10.89 -19.76 -2.30
C LEU A 158 9.52 -19.06 -2.32
N GLU A 159 9.00 -18.78 -3.51
CA GLU A 159 7.74 -18.05 -3.68
C GLU A 159 6.51 -18.91 -3.34
N LYS A 160 5.73 -18.52 -2.31
CA LYS A 160 4.42 -19.09 -1.94
C LYS A 160 4.44 -20.62 -1.79
N THR A 161 5.29 -21.10 -0.90
CA THR A 161 5.41 -22.55 -0.59
C THR A 161 4.41 -22.98 0.48
N ALA A 162 3.81 -24.17 0.30
CA ALA A 162 2.93 -24.79 1.30
C ALA A 162 3.69 -25.29 2.55
N ARG A 163 5.00 -25.52 2.43
CA ARG A 163 5.88 -25.96 3.53
C ARG A 163 7.05 -24.98 3.67
N PRO A 164 6.85 -23.87 4.39
CA PRO A 164 7.87 -22.84 4.57
C PRO A 164 9.03 -23.37 5.42
N ALA A 165 10.26 -23.14 4.97
CA ALA A 165 11.48 -23.53 5.69
C ALA A 165 11.87 -22.54 6.79
N THR A 166 11.34 -21.32 6.73
CA THR A 166 11.55 -20.24 7.70
C THR A 166 10.29 -19.35 7.75
N ASN A 167 10.16 -18.57 8.81
CA ASN A 167 9.17 -17.50 8.95
C ASN A 167 9.65 -16.16 8.38
N GLN A 168 10.90 -16.08 7.91
CA GLN A 168 11.45 -14.92 7.21
C GLN A 168 10.87 -14.82 5.80
N VAL A 169 10.20 -13.71 5.53
CA VAL A 169 9.51 -13.44 4.27
C VAL A 169 10.05 -12.18 3.61
N ASN A 170 9.95 -12.17 2.28
CA ASN A 170 10.19 -11.01 1.47
C ASN A 170 9.27 -9.84 1.88
N ALA A 171 9.87 -8.71 2.25
CA ALA A 171 9.16 -7.53 2.70
C ALA A 171 8.94 -6.47 1.60
N GLY A 172 9.30 -6.76 0.33
CA GLY A 172 8.97 -5.92 -0.83
C GLY A 172 9.82 -4.66 -0.98
N CYS A 173 11.03 -4.65 -0.42
CA CYS A 173 12.04 -3.60 -0.61
C CYS A 173 13.40 -4.24 -0.87
N TYR A 174 14.10 -3.77 -1.89
CA TYR A 174 15.38 -4.33 -2.32
C TYR A 174 16.39 -3.22 -2.59
N VAL A 175 17.67 -3.45 -2.30
CA VAL A 175 18.77 -2.63 -2.81
C VAL A 175 19.54 -3.48 -3.81
N PHE A 176 19.53 -3.08 -5.08
CA PHE A 176 20.27 -3.73 -6.15
C PHE A 176 21.53 -2.92 -6.46
N ARG A 177 22.61 -3.61 -6.80
CA ARG A 177 23.67 -3.02 -7.62
C ARG A 177 23.11 -2.82 -9.03
N ARG A 178 23.33 -1.66 -9.65
CA ARG A 178 22.75 -1.35 -10.96
C ARG A 178 23.07 -2.40 -12.04
N SER A 179 24.29 -2.93 -12.06
CA SER A 179 24.72 -3.98 -12.99
C SER A 179 24.00 -5.32 -12.79
N ALA A 180 23.52 -5.63 -11.58
CA ALA A 180 22.69 -6.81 -11.34
C ALA A 180 21.31 -6.66 -12.00
N ILE A 181 20.76 -5.43 -12.07
CA ILE A 181 19.54 -5.16 -12.84
C ILE A 181 19.80 -5.36 -14.35
N ASP A 182 21.00 -5.05 -14.83
CA ASP A 182 21.37 -5.21 -16.25
C ASP A 182 21.43 -6.67 -16.72
N THR A 183 21.52 -7.63 -15.81
CA THR A 183 21.46 -9.07 -16.14
C THR A 183 20.04 -9.59 -16.38
N ILE A 184 19.01 -8.80 -16.06
CA ILE A 184 17.62 -9.17 -16.33
C ILE A 184 17.34 -8.98 -17.81
N GLU A 185 16.82 -10.01 -18.47
CA GLU A 185 16.52 -9.99 -19.91
C GLU A 185 15.55 -8.84 -20.26
N GLU A 186 15.90 -8.08 -21.30
CA GLU A 186 15.16 -6.88 -21.69
C GLU A 186 13.94 -7.23 -22.55
N GLY A 187 12.78 -6.64 -22.22
CA GLY A 187 11.55 -6.82 -22.99
C GLY A 187 10.82 -8.14 -22.73
N GLU A 188 11.36 -9.02 -21.88
CA GLU A 188 10.78 -10.31 -21.53
C GLU A 188 9.95 -10.27 -20.25
N VAL A 189 9.03 -11.23 -20.11
CA VAL A 189 8.23 -11.41 -18.90
C VAL A 189 9.06 -12.15 -17.85
N VAL A 190 9.56 -11.42 -16.85
CA VAL A 190 10.43 -11.98 -15.81
C VAL A 190 9.87 -11.67 -14.42
N SER A 191 9.77 -12.67 -13.56
CA SER A 191 9.50 -12.47 -12.12
C SER A 191 10.80 -12.40 -11.32
N VAL A 192 10.99 -11.30 -10.59
CA VAL A 192 12.19 -11.15 -9.74
C VAL A 192 12.25 -12.25 -8.67
N GLU A 193 11.08 -12.63 -8.14
CA GLU A 193 10.91 -13.63 -7.09
C GLU A 193 11.17 -15.07 -7.58
N ARG A 194 10.76 -15.39 -8.82
CA ARG A 194 10.81 -16.76 -9.34
C ARG A 194 12.04 -17.03 -10.20
N GLU A 195 12.66 -16.00 -10.76
CA GLU A 195 13.72 -16.15 -11.76
C GLU A 195 14.96 -15.38 -11.35
N THR A 196 14.88 -14.07 -11.11
CA THR A 196 16.06 -13.22 -10.86
C THR A 196 16.77 -13.59 -9.56
N PHE A 197 16.09 -13.59 -8.40
CA PHE A 197 16.74 -13.95 -7.14
C PHE A 197 17.27 -15.38 -7.14
N PRO A 198 16.50 -16.42 -7.56
CA PRO A 198 17.03 -17.77 -7.66
C PRO A 198 18.24 -17.89 -8.58
N SER A 199 18.25 -17.20 -9.73
CA SER A 199 19.38 -17.20 -10.67
C SER A 199 20.64 -16.58 -10.08
N LEU A 200 20.52 -15.40 -9.43
CA LEU A 200 21.64 -14.75 -8.74
C LEU A 200 22.21 -15.61 -7.62
N ILE A 201 21.35 -16.26 -6.83
CA ILE A 201 21.80 -17.18 -5.76
C ILE A 201 22.56 -18.36 -6.37
N ALA A 202 22.03 -18.96 -7.45
CA ALA A 202 22.62 -20.11 -8.12
C ALA A 202 23.94 -19.81 -8.83
N SER A 203 24.12 -18.59 -9.36
CA SER A 203 25.36 -18.15 -10.01
C SER A 203 26.47 -17.78 -9.03
N GLY A 204 26.17 -17.74 -7.73
CA GLY A 204 27.12 -17.38 -6.68
C GLY A 204 27.19 -15.87 -6.38
N ALA A 205 26.32 -15.06 -6.97
CA ALA A 205 26.20 -13.63 -6.66
C ALA A 205 25.97 -13.39 -5.15
N THR A 206 26.39 -12.25 -4.65
CA THR A 206 26.23 -11.91 -3.23
C THR A 206 24.84 -11.37 -2.98
N VAL A 207 23.93 -12.24 -2.53
CA VAL A 207 22.56 -11.86 -2.13
C VAL A 207 22.45 -11.89 -0.61
N MET A 208 22.19 -10.73 -0.01
CA MET A 208 22.09 -10.56 1.45
C MET A 208 20.64 -10.39 1.90
N GLY A 209 20.31 -10.91 3.08
CA GLY A 209 19.04 -10.66 3.76
C GLY A 209 19.23 -9.66 4.89
N TYR A 210 18.53 -8.54 4.84
CA TYR A 210 18.40 -7.59 5.94
C TYR A 210 17.11 -7.89 6.70
N VAL A 211 17.21 -8.59 7.83
CA VAL A 211 16.05 -8.99 8.65
C VAL A 211 15.75 -7.90 9.68
N GLU A 212 14.52 -7.36 9.67
CA GLU A 212 14.06 -6.36 10.63
C GLU A 212 12.62 -6.61 11.09
N SER A 213 12.33 -6.25 12.34
CA SER A 213 11.00 -6.34 12.96
C SER A 213 10.32 -4.95 13.07
N ALA A 214 10.54 -4.08 12.09
CA ALA A 214 9.86 -2.79 12.01
C ALA A 214 8.39 -2.95 11.60
N TYR A 215 7.59 -1.88 11.72
CA TYR A 215 6.22 -1.88 11.19
C TYR A 215 6.22 -2.35 9.73
N TRP A 216 5.37 -3.31 9.39
CA TRP A 216 5.23 -3.80 8.03
C TRP A 216 3.79 -4.23 7.77
N LEU A 217 3.23 -3.75 6.66
CA LEU A 217 1.88 -4.11 6.24
C LEU A 217 1.79 -4.19 4.72
N ASP A 218 1.49 -5.38 4.21
CA ASP A 218 1.02 -5.59 2.82
C ASP A 218 -0.44 -5.12 2.72
N VAL A 219 -0.66 -4.00 2.04
CA VAL A 219 -1.98 -3.42 1.84
C VAL A 219 -2.70 -4.10 0.68
N GLY A 220 -2.82 -5.42 0.73
CA GLY A 220 -3.39 -6.28 -0.31
C GLY A 220 -4.90 -6.51 -0.20
N THR A 221 -5.51 -6.24 0.95
CA THR A 221 -6.92 -6.49 1.24
C THR A 221 -7.60 -5.26 1.85
N PRO A 222 -8.95 -5.17 1.82
CA PRO A 222 -9.67 -4.05 2.41
C PRO A 222 -9.37 -3.81 3.89
N GLU A 223 -9.27 -4.90 4.66
CA GLU A 223 -8.99 -4.86 6.09
C GLU A 223 -7.60 -4.28 6.33
N ALA A 224 -6.60 -4.71 5.55
CA ALA A 224 -5.25 -4.15 5.60
C ALA A 224 -5.22 -2.68 5.14
N PHE A 225 -6.05 -2.27 4.19
CA PHE A 225 -6.17 -0.86 3.79
C PHE A 225 -6.74 0.01 4.92
N VAL A 226 -7.81 -0.43 5.57
CA VAL A 226 -8.38 0.25 6.73
C VAL A 226 -7.36 0.30 7.87
N GLN A 227 -6.71 -0.83 8.18
CA GLN A 227 -5.67 -0.90 9.20
C GLN A 227 -4.52 0.08 8.90
N GLY A 228 -3.99 0.09 7.68
CA GLY A 228 -2.88 0.96 7.30
C GLY A 228 -3.24 2.44 7.48
N SER A 229 -4.43 2.85 7.04
CA SER A 229 -4.93 4.21 7.24
C SER A 229 -5.05 4.55 8.73
N ARG A 230 -5.65 3.66 9.54
CA ARG A 230 -5.77 3.85 10.99
C ARG A 230 -4.42 3.93 11.69
N ASP A 231 -3.48 3.07 11.33
CA ASP A 231 -2.18 2.99 11.96
C ASP A 231 -1.33 4.23 11.68
N LEU A 232 -1.46 4.80 10.47
CA LEU A 232 -0.89 6.11 10.12
C LEU A 232 -1.52 7.23 10.95
N VAL A 233 -2.85 7.30 11.02
CA VAL A 233 -3.56 8.33 11.82
C VAL A 233 -3.24 8.19 13.30
N LEU A 234 -3.11 6.98 13.83
CA LEU A 234 -2.76 6.73 15.23
C LEU A 234 -1.26 6.94 15.52
N GLY A 235 -0.43 7.16 14.49
CA GLY A 235 1.02 7.37 14.64
C GLY A 235 1.82 6.10 14.93
N LYS A 236 1.24 4.91 14.70
CA LYS A 236 2.01 3.64 14.79
C LYS A 236 3.04 3.53 13.68
N LEU A 237 2.73 4.11 12.52
CA LEU A 237 3.67 4.37 11.45
C LEU A 237 3.78 5.88 11.25
N SER A 238 4.98 6.42 11.44
CA SER A 238 5.25 7.83 11.11
C SER A 238 5.33 8.01 9.60
N SER A 239 4.71 9.06 9.08
CA SER A 239 4.81 9.44 7.67
C SER A 239 4.86 10.96 7.51
N PRO A 240 5.89 11.51 6.83
CA PRO A 240 5.96 12.94 6.56
C PRO A 240 4.88 13.46 5.59
N ALA A 241 4.15 12.55 4.92
CA ALA A 241 3.06 12.91 4.01
C ALA A 241 1.72 13.16 4.73
N MET A 242 1.64 12.91 6.04
CA MET A 242 0.41 13.12 6.81
C MET A 242 -0.02 14.59 6.77
N PRO A 243 -1.27 14.90 6.41
CA PRO A 243 -1.76 16.28 6.32
C PRO A 243 -2.14 16.87 7.70
N GLY A 244 -1.91 16.14 8.78
CA GLY A 244 -2.19 16.56 10.15
C GLY A 244 -1.50 15.66 11.16
N ASP A 245 -1.55 16.05 12.43
CA ASP A 245 -0.89 15.32 13.50
C ASP A 245 -1.56 13.97 13.80
N PRO A 246 -0.79 12.97 14.27
CA PRO A 246 -1.37 11.72 14.77
C PRO A 246 -2.37 11.93 15.91
N GLY A 247 -3.42 11.11 15.94
CA GLY A 247 -4.44 11.17 16.97
C GLY A 247 -5.56 10.15 16.77
N GLN A 248 -6.69 10.38 17.44
CA GLN A 248 -7.85 9.49 17.34
C GLN A 248 -8.60 9.63 16.01
N ARG A 249 -8.43 10.74 15.31
CA ARG A 249 -9.05 11.03 14.02
C ARG A 249 -8.23 12.02 13.22
N LEU A 250 -8.32 11.92 11.90
CA LEU A 250 -7.81 12.91 10.96
C LEU A 250 -9.01 13.51 10.21
N VAL A 251 -9.21 14.83 10.29
CA VAL A 251 -10.34 15.53 9.67
C VAL A 251 -9.79 16.51 8.64
N LEU A 252 -10.11 16.30 7.37
CA LEU A 252 -9.58 17.10 6.26
C LEU A 252 -10.44 18.35 5.99
N ASP A 253 -9.93 19.23 5.13
CA ASP A 253 -10.56 20.52 4.86
C ASP A 253 -12.03 20.37 4.42
N ARG A 254 -12.86 21.28 4.94
CA ARG A 254 -14.32 21.35 4.69
C ARG A 254 -15.12 20.16 5.21
N ALA A 255 -14.51 19.18 5.87
CA ALA A 255 -15.26 18.15 6.56
C ALA A 255 -16.05 18.75 7.74
N VAL A 256 -17.25 18.24 7.98
CA VAL A 256 -18.13 18.67 9.06
C VAL A 256 -18.44 17.51 9.97
N VAL A 257 -18.01 17.62 11.23
CA VAL A 257 -18.35 16.65 12.29
C VAL A 257 -19.25 17.35 13.28
N ALA A 258 -20.52 16.96 13.32
CA ALA A 258 -21.52 17.58 14.18
C ALA A 258 -21.19 17.40 15.67
N ARG A 259 -21.65 18.35 16.50
CA ARG A 259 -21.58 18.21 17.96
C ARG A 259 -22.36 16.96 18.37
N GLY A 260 -21.74 16.12 19.20
CA GLY A 260 -22.34 14.87 19.68
C GLY A 260 -22.08 13.66 18.77
N ALA A 261 -21.44 13.84 17.61
CA ALA A 261 -20.89 12.72 16.84
C ALA A 261 -19.62 12.16 17.53
N VAL A 262 -19.42 10.85 17.46
CA VAL A 262 -18.23 10.16 17.99
C VAL A 262 -17.35 9.73 16.83
N VAL A 263 -16.14 10.26 16.75
CA VAL A 263 -15.17 9.92 15.71
C VAL A 263 -13.82 9.62 16.36
N ARG A 264 -13.36 8.36 16.29
CA ARG A 264 -12.13 7.90 16.97
C ARG A 264 -11.50 6.65 16.34
N GLY A 265 -10.44 6.12 16.93
CA GLY A 265 -9.84 4.83 16.52
C GLY A 265 -8.97 4.90 15.26
N GLY A 266 -8.46 6.08 14.92
CA GLY A 266 -7.68 6.32 13.70
C GLY A 266 -8.56 6.65 12.49
N THR A 267 -9.80 7.10 12.70
CA THR A 267 -10.73 7.39 11.60
C THR A 267 -10.23 8.56 10.76
N THR A 268 -10.22 8.39 9.43
CA THR A 268 -10.01 9.49 8.48
C THR A 268 -11.35 10.01 7.99
N VAL A 269 -11.54 11.32 8.00
CA VAL A 269 -12.72 12.03 7.49
C VAL A 269 -12.29 12.89 6.30
N GLY A 270 -12.65 12.43 5.10
CA GLY A 270 -12.32 13.03 3.82
C GLY A 270 -12.85 14.45 3.63
N ARG A 271 -12.38 15.13 2.58
CA ARG A 271 -12.74 16.53 2.31
C ARG A 271 -14.22 16.65 2.02
N GLY A 272 -14.88 17.64 2.63
CA GLY A 272 -16.32 17.83 2.44
C GLY A 272 -17.22 16.73 3.05
N ALA A 273 -16.64 15.69 3.67
CA ALA A 273 -17.44 14.64 4.29
C ALA A 273 -18.21 15.18 5.50
N VAL A 274 -19.41 14.64 5.73
CA VAL A 274 -20.33 15.10 6.77
C VAL A 274 -20.70 13.94 7.68
N ILE A 275 -20.56 14.14 8.99
CA ILE A 275 -20.99 13.22 10.04
C ILE A 275 -21.97 13.97 10.94
N GLU A 276 -23.23 13.53 10.94
CA GLU A 276 -24.31 14.16 11.69
C GLU A 276 -24.32 13.79 13.19
N ALA A 277 -25.15 14.48 13.97
CA ALA A 277 -25.20 14.32 15.41
C ALA A 277 -25.63 12.90 15.81
N GLY A 278 -25.03 12.36 16.88
CA GLY A 278 -25.31 11.01 17.37
C GLY A 278 -24.74 9.87 16.52
N ALA A 279 -24.14 10.16 15.35
CA ALA A 279 -23.43 9.16 14.57
C ALA A 279 -22.13 8.72 15.27
N THR A 280 -21.75 7.46 15.07
CA THR A 280 -20.51 6.87 15.61
C THR A 280 -19.66 6.28 14.49
N VAL A 281 -18.44 6.79 14.32
CA VAL A 281 -17.48 6.33 13.30
C VAL A 281 -16.16 5.96 13.94
N ILE A 282 -15.83 4.67 13.94
CA ILE A 282 -14.65 4.13 14.64
C ILE A 282 -13.77 3.37 13.65
N GLY A 283 -12.47 3.70 13.61
CA GLY A 283 -11.50 2.97 12.79
C GLY A 283 -11.88 2.90 11.31
N SER A 284 -12.56 3.90 10.77
CA SER A 284 -13.08 3.85 9.39
C SER A 284 -12.40 4.88 8.50
N VAL A 285 -12.50 4.67 7.18
CA VAL A 285 -11.99 5.58 6.17
C VAL A 285 -13.17 6.17 5.40
N LEU A 286 -13.46 7.44 5.63
CA LEU A 286 -14.43 8.19 4.85
C LEU A 286 -13.66 8.98 3.80
N LEU A 287 -13.93 8.72 2.53
CA LEU A 287 -13.38 9.50 1.42
C LEU A 287 -14.19 10.78 1.21
N ASP A 288 -13.74 11.59 0.25
CA ASP A 288 -14.30 12.90 -0.02
C ASP A 288 -15.82 12.85 -0.26
N ASP A 289 -16.52 13.82 0.31
CA ASP A 289 -17.97 14.00 0.25
C ASP A 289 -18.80 12.83 0.79
N ALA A 290 -18.20 11.88 1.52
CA ALA A 290 -18.94 10.82 2.20
C ALA A 290 -19.87 11.39 3.27
N PHE A 291 -21.03 10.77 3.45
CA PHE A 291 -22.08 11.25 4.35
C PHE A 291 -22.52 10.15 5.33
N VAL A 292 -22.53 10.47 6.62
CA VAL A 292 -23.03 9.59 7.68
C VAL A 292 -24.13 10.32 8.45
N ALA A 293 -25.36 9.83 8.30
CA ALA A 293 -26.53 10.43 8.91
C ALA A 293 -26.61 10.20 10.42
N GLU A 294 -27.54 10.90 11.06
CA GLU A 294 -27.79 10.80 12.50
C GLU A 294 -27.99 9.36 13.00
N GLY A 295 -27.41 9.06 14.16
CA GLY A 295 -27.53 7.75 14.82
C GLY A 295 -26.92 6.56 14.07
N ALA A 296 -26.34 6.74 12.88
CA ALA A 296 -25.67 5.67 12.16
C ALA A 296 -24.36 5.26 12.83
N THR A 297 -24.00 3.98 12.73
CA THR A 297 -22.75 3.43 13.26
C THR A 297 -21.91 2.84 12.12
N VAL A 298 -20.65 3.25 12.02
CA VAL A 298 -19.71 2.73 11.03
C VAL A 298 -18.39 2.34 11.70
N ARG A 299 -17.98 1.09 11.54
CA ARG A 299 -16.79 0.50 12.16
C ARG A 299 -15.96 -0.22 11.13
N ASP A 300 -14.63 -0.02 11.19
CA ASP A 300 -13.66 -0.75 10.38
C ASP A 300 -14.01 -0.83 8.88
N SER A 301 -14.62 0.24 8.37
CA SER A 301 -15.24 0.26 7.05
C SER A 301 -14.66 1.37 6.17
N VAL A 302 -14.91 1.25 4.87
CA VAL A 302 -14.56 2.28 3.88
C VAL A 302 -15.83 2.83 3.23
N LEU A 303 -16.02 4.14 3.31
CA LEU A 303 -17.04 4.86 2.56
C LEU A 303 -16.33 5.62 1.44
N SER A 304 -16.48 5.14 0.20
CA SER A 304 -15.85 5.79 -0.94
C SER A 304 -16.51 7.13 -1.28
N ARG A 305 -16.01 7.80 -2.32
CA ARG A 305 -16.37 9.18 -2.65
C ARG A 305 -17.89 9.35 -2.79
N GLY A 306 -18.47 10.28 -2.04
CA GLY A 306 -19.91 10.57 -2.09
C GLY A 306 -20.82 9.43 -1.58
N ALA A 307 -20.28 8.37 -0.97
CA ALA A 307 -21.10 7.31 -0.39
C ALA A 307 -21.91 7.83 0.80
N ARG A 308 -23.15 7.34 0.95
CA ARG A 308 -24.10 7.85 1.96
C ARG A 308 -24.64 6.73 2.83
N VAL A 309 -24.60 6.94 4.14
CA VAL A 309 -25.18 6.04 5.15
C VAL A 309 -26.36 6.74 5.80
N GLY A 310 -27.55 6.16 5.67
CA GLY A 310 -28.80 6.70 6.18
C GLY A 310 -28.98 6.51 7.69
N PRO A 311 -29.98 7.17 8.30
CA PRO A 311 -30.20 7.19 9.74
C PRO A 311 -30.29 5.80 10.38
N GLY A 312 -29.60 5.63 11.50
CA GLY A 312 -29.61 4.40 12.29
C GLY A 312 -29.06 3.14 11.59
N ALA A 313 -28.45 3.27 10.40
CA ALA A 313 -27.81 2.13 9.74
C ALA A 313 -26.51 1.74 10.48
N THR A 314 -26.18 0.45 10.46
CA THR A 314 -24.99 -0.11 11.12
C THR A 314 -24.11 -0.83 10.11
N LEU A 315 -22.84 -0.44 10.04
CA LEU A 315 -21.83 -0.95 9.12
C LEU A 315 -20.61 -1.43 9.92
N ASP A 316 -20.18 -2.67 9.69
CA ASP A 316 -19.00 -3.26 10.34
C ASP A 316 -18.15 -4.06 9.35
N GLY A 317 -16.92 -3.62 9.09
CA GLY A 317 -16.03 -4.29 8.15
C GLY A 317 -16.51 -4.27 6.69
N VAL A 318 -17.17 -3.20 6.25
CA VAL A 318 -17.78 -3.13 4.90
C VAL A 318 -17.11 -2.09 3.99
N ILE A 319 -17.34 -2.23 2.69
CA ILE A 319 -16.93 -1.24 1.70
C ILE A 319 -18.13 -0.73 0.92
N LEU A 320 -18.33 0.58 0.93
CA LEU A 320 -19.25 1.26 0.02
C LEU A 320 -18.47 1.87 -1.15
N GLY A 321 -18.84 1.52 -2.38
CA GLY A 321 -18.29 2.11 -3.60
C GLY A 321 -18.74 3.57 -3.81
N ASP A 322 -18.15 4.21 -4.81
CA ASP A 322 -18.44 5.62 -5.14
C ASP A 322 -19.95 5.85 -5.31
N ALA A 323 -20.48 6.87 -4.64
CA ALA A 323 -21.90 7.26 -4.66
C ALA A 323 -22.90 6.17 -4.25
N ALA A 324 -22.46 5.09 -3.60
CA ALA A 324 -23.37 4.07 -3.08
C ALA A 324 -24.18 4.62 -1.89
N VAL A 325 -25.44 4.21 -1.78
CA VAL A 325 -26.37 4.71 -0.76
C VAL A 325 -26.92 3.54 0.05
N VAL A 326 -26.78 3.64 1.37
CA VAL A 326 -27.39 2.72 2.32
C VAL A 326 -28.57 3.41 2.99
N GLY A 327 -29.79 2.96 2.72
CA GLY A 327 -31.00 3.50 3.32
C GLY A 327 -31.07 3.31 4.85
N PRO A 328 -32.02 3.96 5.52
CA PRO A 328 -32.16 3.90 6.98
C PRO A 328 -32.30 2.48 7.53
N GLY A 329 -31.73 2.24 8.71
CA GLY A 329 -31.94 1.02 9.49
C GLY A 329 -31.35 -0.27 8.91
N ASN A 330 -30.57 -0.21 7.83
CA ASN A 330 -29.83 -1.37 7.31
C ASN A 330 -28.71 -1.80 8.27
N GLU A 331 -28.41 -3.10 8.29
CA GLU A 331 -27.25 -3.68 8.96
C GLU A 331 -26.40 -4.38 7.89
N LEU A 332 -25.15 -3.95 7.74
CA LEU A 332 -24.19 -4.52 6.79
C LEU A 332 -22.93 -4.93 7.55
N ARG A 333 -22.50 -6.18 7.39
CA ARG A 333 -21.36 -6.75 8.12
C ARG A 333 -20.59 -7.77 7.28
N ASP A 334 -19.57 -8.38 7.87
CA ASP A 334 -18.86 -9.56 7.36
C ASP A 334 -18.24 -9.38 5.96
N GLY A 335 -17.60 -8.23 5.72
CA GLY A 335 -16.87 -7.99 4.46
C GLY A 335 -17.76 -7.61 3.27
N LEU A 336 -19.05 -7.28 3.50
CA LEU A 336 -19.98 -6.88 2.45
C LEU A 336 -19.43 -5.71 1.63
N ARG A 337 -19.63 -5.78 0.31
CA ARG A 337 -19.19 -4.76 -0.63
C ARG A 337 -20.35 -4.26 -1.48
N LEU A 338 -20.72 -2.99 -1.31
CA LEU A 338 -21.74 -2.34 -2.11
C LEU A 338 -21.08 -1.66 -3.31
N TRP A 339 -21.45 -2.05 -4.52
CA TRP A 339 -20.86 -1.51 -5.75
C TRP A 339 -21.24 -0.03 -5.97
N PRO A 340 -20.45 0.72 -6.77
CA PRO A 340 -20.70 2.13 -7.01
C PRO A 340 -22.10 2.41 -7.56
N GLY A 341 -22.73 3.48 -7.05
CA GLY A 341 -24.06 3.93 -7.45
C GLY A 341 -25.22 3.01 -7.05
N ILE A 342 -24.98 1.92 -6.34
CA ILE A 342 -26.06 1.06 -5.84
C ILE A 342 -26.72 1.71 -4.63
N GLU A 343 -28.05 1.72 -4.63
CA GLU A 343 -28.88 2.19 -3.52
C GLU A 343 -29.61 1.02 -2.87
N LEU A 344 -29.42 0.86 -1.56
CA LEU A 344 -30.22 -0.04 -0.75
C LEU A 344 -31.39 0.73 -0.13
N PRO A 345 -32.64 0.28 -0.31
CA PRO A 345 -33.78 0.91 0.36
C PRO A 345 -33.70 0.72 1.88
N ALA A 346 -34.60 1.39 2.61
CA ALA A 346 -34.67 1.27 4.06
C ALA A 346 -34.85 -0.20 4.50
N THR A 347 -34.06 -0.64 5.47
CA THR A 347 -34.18 -1.99 6.09
C THR A 347 -34.09 -3.14 5.07
N ALA A 348 -33.36 -2.96 3.96
CA ALA A 348 -33.18 -3.99 2.94
C ALA A 348 -32.35 -5.18 3.42
N VAL A 349 -31.36 -4.92 4.28
CA VAL A 349 -30.48 -5.94 4.87
C VAL A 349 -30.55 -5.82 6.38
N ARG A 350 -30.90 -6.93 7.04
CA ARG A 350 -30.95 -7.09 8.49
C ARG A 350 -30.52 -8.49 8.85
N PHE A 351 -29.93 -8.64 10.02
CA PHE A 351 -29.59 -9.94 10.57
C PHE A 351 -30.56 -10.30 11.70
N SER A 352 -30.73 -11.61 11.92
CA SER A 352 -31.47 -12.08 13.09
C SER A 352 -30.70 -11.69 14.35
N THR A 353 -31.41 -11.28 15.39
CA THR A 353 -30.81 -11.00 16.71
C THR A 353 -30.19 -12.24 17.37
N ASP A 354 -30.57 -13.42 16.87
CA ASP A 354 -30.22 -14.72 17.45
C ASP A 354 -29.07 -15.42 16.70
N ALA A 355 -28.41 -14.73 15.77
CA ALA A 355 -27.36 -15.26 14.87
C ALA A 355 -25.97 -14.68 15.16
#